data_AF-A0A2V8WQ69-F1
#
_entry.id   AF-A0A2V8WQ69-F1
#
_cell.length_a   1.000
_cell.length_b   1.000
_cell.length_c   1.000
_cell.angle_alpha   90.00
_cell.angle_beta   90.00
_cell.angle_gamma   90.00
#
_symmetry.space_group_name_H-M   'P 1'
#
loop_
_entity.id
_entity.type
_entity.pdbx_description
1 polymer ?
#
loop_
_entity_poly.entity_id
_entity_poly.type
_entity_poly.pdbx_seq_one_letter_code
_entity_poly.pdbx_strand_id
1 'polypeptide(L)'
;MTSLDESQVRVILLDIEGTTTPIDFVYKALFPYASRKVESFLREHAHDAEIASLIEELRAQHDLDERNGLQPPGWLEDSEEARLRSSVEYGQWLIARDSKCAPLNLEAGFRERGIARSGVSRRAGRI
;
A
#
# COMPACT_ATOMS: atom_id res chain seq x y z
N MET A 1 -3.47 24.50 35.18
CA MET A 1 -4.01 24.24 33.83
C MET A 1 -3.61 25.40 32.95
N THR A 2 -2.65 25.19 32.05
CA THR A 2 -2.23 26.19 31.06
C THR A 2 -3.27 26.23 29.96
N SER A 3 -4.03 27.32 29.87
CA SER A 3 -4.93 27.58 28.75
C SER A 3 -4.09 27.78 27.49
N LEU A 4 -4.39 27.05 26.42
CA LEU A 4 -3.84 27.35 25.11
C LEU A 4 -4.43 28.69 24.65
N ASP A 5 -3.57 29.62 24.24
CA ASP A 5 -3.98 30.84 23.57
C ASP A 5 -4.25 30.53 22.10
N GLU A 6 -5.52 30.44 21.72
CA GLU A 6 -5.96 30.09 20.36
C GLU A 6 -5.38 31.04 19.30
N SER A 7 -5.02 32.27 19.68
CA SER A 7 -4.39 33.24 18.78
C SER A 7 -2.95 32.87 18.35
N GLN A 8 -2.31 31.91 19.02
CA GLN A 8 -0.98 31.39 18.67
C GLN A 8 -0.99 30.12 17.82
N VAL A 9 -2.17 29.51 17.60
CA VAL A 9 -2.29 28.31 16.76
C VAL A 9 -2.24 28.71 15.29
N ARG A 10 -1.14 28.37 14.61
CA ARG A 10 -0.95 28.68 13.18
C ARG A 10 -1.34 27.54 12.24
N VAL A 11 -1.35 26.31 12.74
CA VAL A 11 -1.63 25.09 11.98
C VAL A 11 -2.38 24.11 12.86
N ILE A 12 -3.37 23.43 12.27
CA ILE A 12 -4.04 22.29 12.88
C ILE A 12 -3.67 21.06 12.05
N LEU A 13 -3.03 20.08 12.68
CA LEU A 13 -2.77 18.78 12.08
C LEU A 13 -3.87 17.82 12.52
N LEU A 14 -4.58 17.25 11.55
CA LEU A 14 -5.66 16.31 11.79
C LEU A 14 -5.26 14.93 11.30
N ASP A 15 -5.48 13.95 12.17
CA ASP A 15 -5.42 12.55 11.80
C ASP A 15 -6.74 12.11 11.13
N ILE A 16 -6.71 10.97 10.44
CA ILE A 16 -7.84 10.45 9.66
C ILE A 16 -8.64 9.46 10.50
N GLU A 17 -8.10 8.27 10.73
CA GLU A 17 -8.83 7.14 11.31
C GLU A 17 -9.03 7.33 12.81
N GLY A 18 -10.28 7.40 13.27
CA GLY A 18 -10.62 7.64 14.67
C GLY A 18 -10.56 9.11 15.10
N THR A 19 -10.15 10.03 14.22
CA THR A 19 -10.12 11.48 14.48
C THR A 19 -11.15 12.23 13.62
N THR A 20 -10.98 12.23 12.29
CA THR A 20 -11.92 12.88 11.36
C THR A 20 -12.85 11.88 10.68
N THR A 21 -12.47 10.61 10.63
CA THR A 21 -13.22 9.52 10.02
C THR A 21 -13.44 8.39 11.02
N PRO A 22 -14.66 7.84 11.19
CA PRO A 22 -14.87 6.70 12.07
C PRO A 22 -14.01 5.52 11.64
N ILE A 23 -13.30 4.90 12.58
CA ILE A 23 -12.51 3.70 12.31
C ILE A 23 -13.37 2.59 11.67
N ASP A 24 -14.64 2.50 12.10
CA ASP A 24 -15.64 1.59 11.53
C ASP A 24 -15.87 1.79 10.03
N PHE A 25 -15.77 3.01 9.51
CA PHE A 25 -15.92 3.26 8.07
C PHE A 25 -14.81 2.55 7.28
N VAL A 26 -13.58 2.54 7.78
CA VAL A 26 -12.44 1.89 7.13
C VAL A 26 -12.69 0.38 7.02
N TYR A 27 -12.97 -0.27 8.15
CA TYR A 27 -13.12 -1.72 8.21
C TYR A 27 -14.45 -2.23 7.63
N LYS A 28 -15.54 -1.48 7.75
CA LYS A 28 -16.89 -1.93 7.34
C LYS A 28 -17.33 -1.42 5.98
N ALA A 29 -16.70 -0.37 5.44
CA ALA A 29 -17.08 0.20 4.14
C ALA A 29 -15.90 0.24 3.16
N LEU A 30 -14.77 0.86 3.53
CA LEU A 30 -13.66 1.12 2.60
C LEU A 30 -12.95 -0.17 2.15
N PHE A 31 -12.50 -1.02 3.08
CA PHE A 31 -11.84 -2.28 2.72
C PHE A 31 -12.77 -3.24 1.97
N PRO A 32 -14.03 -3.45 2.39
CA PRO A 32 -14.97 -4.25 1.61
C PRO A 32 -15.22 -3.69 0.19
N TYR A 33 -15.27 -2.36 0.04
CA TYR A 33 -15.39 -1.75 -1.28
C TYR A 33 -14.15 -2.02 -2.15
N ALA A 34 -12.95 -1.75 -1.63
CA ALA A 34 -11.70 -1.96 -2.36
C ALA A 34 -11.51 -3.42 -2.78
N SER A 35 -11.73 -4.36 -1.85
CA SER A 35 -11.62 -5.81 -2.10
C SER A 35 -12.56 -6.29 -3.22
N ARG A 36 -13.78 -5.74 -3.31
CA ARG A 36 -14.73 -6.05 -4.41
C ARG A 36 -14.37 -5.41 -5.75
N LYS A 37 -13.64 -4.29 -5.74
CA LYS A 37 -13.35 -3.50 -6.95
C LYS A 37 -12.00 -3.78 -7.57
N VAL A 38 -11.05 -4.34 -6.82
CA VAL A 38 -9.68 -4.57 -7.28
C VAL A 38 -9.61 -5.42 -8.55
N GLU A 39 -10.43 -6.47 -8.67
CA GLU A 39 -10.44 -7.29 -9.89
C GLU A 39 -10.88 -6.49 -11.12
N SER A 40 -12.03 -5.82 -11.05
CA SER A 40 -12.53 -5.02 -12.18
C SER A 40 -11.54 -3.93 -12.56
N PHE A 41 -10.92 -3.30 -11.58
CA PHE A 41 -9.94 -2.24 -11.80
C PHE A 41 -8.68 -2.77 -12.52
N LEU A 42 -8.07 -3.85 -12.03
CA LEU A 42 -6.88 -4.42 -12.66
C LEU A 42 -7.17 -4.96 -14.07
N ARG A 43 -8.38 -5.48 -14.33
CA ARG A 43 -8.82 -5.89 -15.67
C ARG A 43 -8.97 -4.72 -16.62
N GLU A 44 -9.64 -3.65 -16.18
CA GLU A 44 -9.89 -2.45 -16.99
C GLU A 44 -8.58 -1.73 -17.36
N HIS A 45 -7.61 -1.76 -16.46
CA HIS A 45 -6.33 -1.08 -16.60
C HIS A 45 -5.15 -2.02 -16.91
N ALA A 46 -5.41 -3.23 -17.42
CA ALA A 46 -4.37 -4.25 -17.64
C ALA A 46 -3.26 -3.79 -18.62
N HIS A 47 -3.59 -2.89 -19.55
CA HIS A 47 -2.65 -2.36 -20.54
C HIS A 47 -1.90 -1.11 -20.08
N ASP A 48 -2.22 -0.57 -18.91
CA ASP A 48 -1.54 0.61 -18.37
C ASP A 48 -0.17 0.20 -17.80
N ALA A 49 0.88 0.87 -18.26
CA ALA A 49 2.26 0.59 -17.83
C ALA A 49 2.45 0.75 -16.31
N GLU A 50 1.68 1.66 -15.69
CA GLU A 50 1.71 1.86 -14.24
C GLU A 50 1.13 0.66 -13.49
N ILE A 51 0.06 0.03 -14.01
CA ILE A 51 -0.53 -1.18 -13.42
C ILE A 51 0.39 -2.38 -13.61
N ALA A 52 1.02 -2.51 -14.77
CA ALA A 52 2.04 -3.53 -14.98
C ALA A 52 3.17 -3.41 -13.95
N SER A 53 3.68 -2.18 -13.73
CA SER A 53 4.70 -1.92 -12.69
C SER A 53 4.20 -2.26 -11.28
N LEU A 54 2.94 -1.92 -10.95
CA LEU A 54 2.36 -2.21 -9.64
C LEU A 54 2.18 -3.71 -9.40
N ILE A 55 1.84 -4.49 -10.44
CA ILE A 55 1.78 -5.96 -10.36
C ILE A 55 3.15 -6.55 -10.06
N GLU A 56 4.23 -6.03 -10.67
CA GLU A 56 5.59 -6.46 -10.37
C GLU A 56 6.00 -6.07 -8.93
N GLU A 57 5.60 -4.89 -8.44
CA GLU A 57 5.81 -4.50 -7.04
C GLU A 57 5.05 -5.43 -6.07
N LEU A 58 3.81 -5.82 -6.41
CA LEU A 58 3.04 -6.81 -5.65
C LEU A 58 3.71 -8.19 -5.66
N ARG A 59 4.27 -8.62 -6.80
CA ARG A 59 5.03 -9.87 -6.88
C ARG A 59 6.24 -9.87 -5.95
N ALA A 60 7.02 -8.80 -5.96
CA ALA A 60 8.19 -8.67 -5.09
C ALA A 60 7.80 -8.65 -3.60
N GLN A 61 6.69 -8.00 -3.25
CA GLN A 61 6.16 -8.01 -1.89
C GLN A 61 5.64 -9.41 -1.49
N HIS A 62 5.02 -10.14 -2.41
CA HIS A 62 4.58 -11.52 -2.18
C HIS A 62 5.77 -12.43 -1.82
N ASP A 63 6.86 -12.37 -2.59
CA ASP A 63 8.10 -13.11 -2.30
C ASP A 63 8.66 -12.76 -0.92
N LEU A 64 8.60 -11.49 -0.53
CA LEU A 64 9.04 -11.04 0.79
C LEU A 64 8.16 -11.61 1.90
N ASP A 65 6.84 -11.60 1.72
CA ASP A 65 5.88 -12.15 2.68
C ASP A 65 6.02 -13.67 2.83
N GLU A 66 6.30 -14.39 1.75
CA GLU A 66 6.63 -15.82 1.78
C GLU A 66 7.91 -16.09 2.59
N ARG A 67 8.99 -15.32 2.32
CA ARG A 67 10.26 -15.44 3.05
C ARG A 67 10.11 -15.11 4.53
N ASN A 68 9.21 -14.19 4.87
CA ASN A 68 8.88 -13.83 6.24
C ASN A 68 7.92 -14.85 6.90
N GLY A 69 7.48 -15.89 6.18
CA GLY A 69 6.63 -16.96 6.71
C GLY A 69 5.17 -16.54 6.89
N LEU A 70 4.69 -15.51 6.20
CA LEU A 70 3.30 -15.02 6.32
C LEU A 70 2.27 -15.89 5.57
N GLN A 71 2.74 -16.85 4.77
CA GLN A 71 1.91 -17.80 4.01
C GLN A 71 0.84 -17.10 3.15
N PRO A 72 1.23 -16.21 2.21
CA PRO A 72 0.30 -15.63 1.25
C PRO A 72 -0.32 -16.70 0.32
N PRO A 73 -1.43 -16.38 -0.39
CA PRO A 73 -1.96 -17.25 -1.43
C PRO A 73 -0.91 -17.55 -2.51
N GLY A 74 -1.06 -18.68 -3.20
CA GLY A 74 -0.13 -19.08 -4.25
C GLY A 74 -0.09 -18.08 -5.41
N TRP A 75 1.07 -17.91 -6.02
CA TRP A 75 1.26 -17.01 -7.16
C TRP A 75 1.56 -17.80 -8.43
N LEU A 76 0.73 -17.61 -9.47
CA LEU A 76 0.87 -18.25 -10.77
C LEU A 76 1.24 -17.23 -11.85
N GLU A 77 2.20 -17.61 -12.71
CA GLU A 77 2.70 -16.76 -13.83
C GLU A 77 2.54 -17.44 -15.21
N ASP A 78 1.85 -18.59 -15.27
CA ASP A 78 1.75 -19.40 -16.50
C ASP A 78 1.09 -18.65 -17.68
N SER A 79 0.27 -17.64 -17.38
CA SER A 79 -0.38 -16.76 -18.36
C SER A 79 -0.66 -15.39 -17.77
N GLU A 80 -0.93 -14.40 -18.62
CA GLU A 80 -1.32 -13.05 -18.18
C GLU A 80 -2.57 -13.07 -17.28
N GLU A 81 -3.57 -13.89 -17.62
CA GLU A 81 -4.79 -14.06 -16.82
C GLU A 81 -4.51 -14.74 -15.47
N ALA A 82 -3.59 -15.71 -15.42
CA ALA A 82 -3.18 -16.34 -14.16
C ALA A 82 -2.42 -15.35 -13.25
N ARG A 83 -1.54 -14.53 -13.84
CA ARG A 83 -0.82 -13.47 -13.13
C ARG A 83 -1.80 -12.41 -12.59
N LEU A 84 -2.76 -12.01 -13.39
CA LEU A 84 -3.80 -11.05 -12.99
C LEU A 84 -4.61 -11.59 -11.80
N ARG A 85 -5.07 -12.84 -11.90
CA ARG A 85 -5.81 -13.52 -10.82
C ARG A 85 -4.99 -13.61 -9.54
N SER A 86 -3.72 -14.01 -9.63
CA SER A 86 -2.81 -14.07 -8.48
C SER A 86 -2.62 -12.70 -7.84
N SER A 87 -2.52 -11.66 -8.66
CA SER A 87 -2.41 -10.27 -8.19
C SER A 87 -3.67 -9.80 -7.46
N VAL A 88 -4.86 -10.18 -7.95
CA VAL A 88 -6.16 -9.91 -7.30
C VAL A 88 -6.25 -10.62 -5.97
N GLU A 89 -5.99 -11.93 -5.94
CA GLU A 89 -6.09 -12.76 -4.73
C GLU A 89 -5.11 -12.26 -3.65
N TYR A 90 -3.88 -11.95 -4.05
CA TYR A 90 -2.88 -11.40 -3.14
C TYR A 90 -3.26 -9.99 -2.65
N GLY A 91 -3.76 -9.11 -3.55
CA GLY A 91 -4.25 -7.79 -3.16
C GLY A 91 -5.41 -7.86 -2.15
N GLN A 92 -6.35 -8.78 -2.34
CA GLN A 92 -7.44 -9.03 -1.40
C GLN A 92 -6.93 -9.56 -0.04
N TRP A 93 -5.93 -10.44 -0.06
CA TRP A 93 -5.28 -10.94 1.15
C TRP A 93 -4.59 -9.83 1.93
N LEU A 94 -3.89 -8.93 1.25
CA LEU A 94 -3.26 -7.76 1.88
C LEU A 94 -4.28 -6.81 2.50
N ILE A 95 -5.40 -6.53 1.80
CA ILE A 95 -6.49 -5.69 2.31
C ILE A 95 -7.11 -6.31 3.57
N ALA A 96 -7.37 -7.61 3.56
CA ALA A 96 -7.96 -8.31 4.70
C ALA A 96 -7.11 -8.25 5.97
N ARG A 97 -5.80 -8.01 5.83
CA ARG A 97 -4.83 -7.91 6.92
C ARG A 97 -4.52 -6.48 7.35
N ASP A 98 -5.15 -5.48 6.71
CA ASP A 98 -4.77 -4.08 6.83
C ASP A 98 -3.25 -3.87 6.61
N SER A 99 -2.71 -4.54 5.58
CA SER A 99 -1.27 -4.49 5.31
C SER A 99 -0.86 -3.10 4.82
N LYS A 100 0.08 -2.47 5.51
CA LYS A 100 0.63 -1.15 5.15
C LYS A 100 1.85 -1.25 4.21
N CYS A 101 1.96 -2.34 3.45
CA CYS A 101 3.08 -2.54 2.53
C CYS A 101 3.16 -1.45 1.45
N ALA A 102 4.36 -1.19 0.94
CA ALA A 102 4.60 -0.09 0.00
C ALA A 102 3.68 -0.07 -1.24
N PRO A 103 3.36 -1.21 -1.89
CA PRO A 103 2.46 -1.21 -3.06
C PRO A 103 1.04 -0.72 -2.77
N LEU A 104 0.60 -0.80 -1.51
CA LEU A 104 -0.73 -0.34 -1.07
C LEU A 104 -0.69 0.99 -0.31
N ASN A 105 0.49 1.38 0.16
CA ASN A 105 0.68 2.61 0.92
C ASN A 105 1.33 3.68 0.04
N LEU A 106 0.50 4.62 -0.42
CA LEU A 106 0.92 5.73 -1.27
C LEU A 106 2.07 6.55 -0.64
N GLU A 107 2.06 6.75 0.69
CA GLU A 107 3.13 7.49 1.39
C GLU A 107 4.46 6.74 1.37
N ALA A 108 4.43 5.42 1.56
CA ALA A 108 5.62 4.57 1.47
C ALA A 108 6.16 4.54 0.04
N GLY A 109 5.29 4.42 -0.97
CA GLY A 109 5.67 4.52 -2.38
C GLY A 109 6.32 5.86 -2.72
N PHE A 110 5.81 6.99 -2.20
CA PHE A 110 6.46 8.29 -2.35
C PHE A 110 7.83 8.36 -1.69
N ARG A 111 8.00 7.77 -0.50
CA ARG A 111 9.30 7.74 0.20
C ARG A 111 10.34 6.97 -0.61
N GLU A 112 10.00 5.82 -1.15
CA GLU A 112 10.92 4.98 -1.93
C GLU A 112 11.28 5.61 -3.27
N ARG A 113 10.28 6.16 -3.99
CA ARG A 113 10.49 6.88 -5.26
C ARG A 113 11.25 8.20 -5.06
N GLY A 114 11.06 8.85 -3.91
CA GLY A 114 11.82 10.02 -3.48
C GLY A 114 13.29 9.68 -3.20
N ILE A 115 13.55 8.60 -2.47
CA ILE A 115 14.91 8.10 -2.19
C ILE A 115 15.62 7.67 -3.48
N ALA A 116 14.93 7.02 -4.41
CA ALA A 116 15.50 6.61 -5.70
C ALA A 116 15.91 7.81 -6.58
N ARG A 117 15.17 8.94 -6.49
CA ARG A 117 15.51 10.19 -7.21
C ARG A 117 16.58 11.01 -6.51
N SER A 118 16.65 10.98 -5.18
CA SER A 118 17.73 11.60 -4.41
C SER A 118 18.86 10.58 -4.23
N GLY A 119 19.84 10.53 -5.13
CA GLY A 119 21.02 9.64 -5.07
C GLY A 119 21.92 9.84 -3.84
N VAL A 120 21.38 9.69 -2.62
CA VAL A 120 22.09 9.79 -1.35
C VAL A 120 22.72 8.43 -1.10
N SER A 121 23.88 8.24 -1.73
CA SER A 121 24.84 7.20 -1.38
C SER A 121 25.18 7.34 0.10
N ARG A 122 24.74 6.39 0.94
CA ARG A 122 25.23 6.26 2.32
C ARG A 122 26.71 5.86 2.24
N ARG A 123 27.62 6.84 2.32
CA ARG A 123 29.00 6.54 2.68
C ARG A 123 29.00 5.99 4.10
N ALA A 124 29.34 4.71 4.22
CA ALA A 124 29.63 4.06 5.48
C ALA A 124 30.73 4.84 6.20
N GLY A 125 30.41 5.34 7.40
CA GLY A 125 31.38 5.92 8.31
C GLY A 125 32.29 4.82 8.85
N ARG A 126 33.58 4.95 8.56
CA ARG A 126 34.67 4.28 9.27
C ARG A 126 35.13 5.27 10.34
N ILE A 127 34.94 4.92 11.60
CA ILE A 127 35.74 5.40 12.73
C ILE A 127 36.58 4.21 13.19
#